data_AF-A0A9K3L8U0-F1
#
_entry.id   AF-A0A9K3L8U0-F1
#
_cell.length_a   1.000
_cell.length_b   1.000
_cell.length_c   1.000
_cell.angle_alpha   90.00
_cell.angle_beta   90.00
_cell.angle_gamma   90.00
#
_symmetry.space_group_name_H-M   'P 1'
#
loop_
_entity.id
_entity.type
_entity.pdbx_description
1 polymer ?
#
loop_
_entity_poly.entity_id
_entity_poly.type
_entity_poly.pdbx_seq_one_letter_code
_entity_poly.pdbx_strand_id
1 'polypeptide(L)'
;MLKRPSVYLFCAYEERSAWAGDSIVATGVAPHISILQHMHSLAKNVNDVVPQIQKVAPEVIRGVIDDFEKRALTAGTVTRDGLEALISGCIEKSGSID
;
A
#
# COMPACT_ATOMS: atom_id res chain seq x y z
N MET A 1 29.08 5.46 28.44
CA MET A 1 28.15 6.32 27.67
C MET A 1 28.91 6.96 26.52
N LEU A 2 28.90 6.33 25.34
CA LEU A 2 29.53 6.87 24.13
C LEU A 2 28.50 7.68 23.34
N LYS A 3 28.60 9.00 23.47
CA LYS A 3 27.82 9.99 22.72
C LYS A 3 28.28 9.94 21.26
N ARG A 4 27.52 9.28 20.38
CA ARG A 4 27.79 9.29 18.94
C ARG A 4 27.56 10.71 18.42
N PRO A 5 28.53 11.37 17.76
CA PRO A 5 28.25 12.62 17.08
C PRO A 5 27.38 12.34 15.86
N SER A 6 26.23 13.02 15.84
CA SER A 6 25.28 13.07 14.75
C SER A 6 25.95 13.51 13.45
N VAL A 7 26.13 12.57 12.51
CA VAL A 7 26.58 12.84 11.14
C VAL A 7 25.38 13.33 10.32
N TYR A 8 24.90 14.53 10.66
CA TYR A 8 23.99 15.29 9.81
C TYR A 8 24.59 16.68 9.64
N LEU A 9 25.77 16.74 9.02
CA LEU A 9 26.25 17.99 8.44
C LEU A 9 25.59 18.11 7.07
N PHE A 10 24.34 18.57 7.11
CA PHE A 10 23.60 19.03 5.94
C PHE A 10 24.42 20.20 5.37
N CYS A 11 25.05 20.02 4.21
CA CYS A 11 25.77 21.08 3.52
C CYS A 11 24.80 22.23 3.23
N ALA A 12 24.85 23.26 4.07
CA ALA A 12 24.20 24.52 3.82
C ALA A 12 24.84 25.15 2.57
N TYR A 13 23.97 25.49 1.63
CA TYR A 13 24.27 26.20 0.40
C TYR A 13 24.66 27.63 0.77
N GLU A 14 25.95 27.93 0.85
CA GLU A 14 26.45 29.29 1.04
C GLU A 14 27.51 29.58 -0.01
N GLU A 15 27.17 30.49 -0.93
CA GLU A 15 28.04 31.02 -1.97
C GLU A 15 29.31 31.59 -1.33
N ARG A 16 30.44 30.88 -1.42
CA ARG A 16 31.76 31.49 -1.22
C ARG A 16 32.70 31.20 -2.37
N SER A 17 33.20 32.31 -2.89
CA SER A 17 34.20 32.47 -3.94
C SER A 17 35.30 31.43 -3.85
N ALA A 18 35.51 30.78 -4.98
CA ALA A 18 36.63 29.90 -5.21
C ALA A 18 37.96 30.66 -4.99
N TRP A 19 38.93 29.96 -4.38
CA TRP A 19 40.40 30.06 -4.49
C TRP A 19 41.10 30.11 -3.12
N ALA A 20 41.20 28.94 -2.46
CA ALA A 20 42.25 28.66 -1.48
C ALA A 20 42.46 27.13 -1.35
N GLY A 21 43.68 26.69 -1.67
CA GLY A 21 44.41 25.46 -1.27
C GLY A 21 43.67 24.13 -0.99
N ASP A 22 44.05 23.08 -1.73
CA ASP A 22 44.02 21.64 -1.41
C ASP A 22 42.78 21.05 -0.67
N SER A 23 41.61 21.67 -0.82
CA SER A 23 40.35 21.08 -0.38
C SER A 23 39.47 20.80 -1.60
N ILE A 24 39.34 19.52 -1.95
CA ILE A 24 38.37 19.09 -2.96
C ILE A 24 36.98 19.28 -2.35
N VAL A 25 36.31 20.37 -2.72
CA VAL A 25 34.93 20.64 -2.32
C VAL A 25 34.03 19.66 -3.07
N ALA A 26 33.21 18.91 -2.34
CA ALA A 26 32.24 18.00 -2.94
C ALA A 26 31.24 18.80 -3.80
N THR A 27 31.29 18.60 -5.11
CA THR A 27 30.42 19.24 -6.09
C THR A 27 29.08 18.50 -6.18
N GLY A 28 28.26 18.63 -5.13
CA GLY A 28 26.88 18.15 -5.11
C GLY A 28 26.65 16.83 -4.37
N VAL A 29 25.41 16.32 -4.47
CA VAL A 29 24.98 15.09 -3.80
C VAL A 29 25.66 13.90 -4.47
N ALA A 30 26.37 13.09 -3.69
CA ALA A 30 27.00 11.89 -4.22
C ALA A 30 25.94 10.95 -4.84
N PRO A 31 26.22 10.31 -5.98
CA PRO A 31 25.21 9.58 -6.75
C PRO A 31 24.56 8.44 -5.96
N HIS A 32 25.31 7.77 -5.08
CA HIS A 32 24.76 6.72 -4.22
C HIS A 32 23.75 7.24 -3.20
N ILE A 33 23.90 8.49 -2.72
CA ILE A 33 22.93 9.13 -1.81
C ILE A 33 21.64 9.46 -2.54
N SER A 34 21.72 9.95 -3.79
CA SER A 34 20.53 10.19 -4.62
C SER A 34 19.75 8.89 -4.87
N ILE A 35 20.46 7.78 -5.16
CA ILE A 35 19.84 6.46 -5.31
C ILE A 35 19.14 6.04 -4.00
N LEU A 36 19.80 6.18 -2.85
CA LEU A 36 19.20 5.85 -1.56
C LEU A 36 17.95 6.68 -1.26
N GLN A 37 17.94 7.97 -1.61
CA GLN A 37 16.77 8.83 -1.47
C GLN A 37 15.61 8.37 -2.34
N HIS A 38 15.88 7.99 -3.60
CA HIS A 38 14.85 7.44 -4.49
C HIS A 38 14.29 6.11 -3.97
N MET A 39 15.15 5.20 -3.50
CA MET A 39 14.70 3.94 -2.91
C MET A 39 13.85 4.14 -1.65
N HIS A 40 14.23 5.10 -0.80
CA HIS A 40 13.45 5.46 0.37
C HIS A 40 12.07 6.02 -0.02
N SER A 41 12.02 6.92 -1.02
CA SER A 41 10.75 7.46 -1.52
C SER A 41 9.86 6.37 -2.12
N LEU A 42 10.44 5.42 -2.86
CA LEU A 42 9.70 4.31 -3.44
C LEU A 42 9.12 3.40 -2.34
N ALA A 43 9.92 3.05 -1.34
CA ALA A 43 9.48 2.24 -0.21
C ALA A 43 8.33 2.91 0.55
N LYS A 44 8.41 4.22 0.76
CA LYS A 44 7.33 5.00 1.37
C LYS A 44 6.06 4.95 0.53
N ASN A 45 6.15 5.25 -0.77
CA ASN A 45 4.99 5.26 -1.66
C ASN A 45 4.30 3.89 -1.72
N VAL A 46 5.08 2.80 -1.75
CA VAL A 46 4.51 1.44 -1.72
C VAL A 46 3.77 1.19 -0.39
N ASN A 47 4.38 1.54 0.74
CA ASN A 47 3.74 1.41 2.05
C ASN A 47 2.46 2.26 2.18
N ASP A 48 2.38 3.39 1.50
CA ASP A 48 1.20 4.26 1.52
C ASP A 48 0.07 3.72 0.62
N VAL A 49 0.40 3.09 -0.53
CA VAL A 49 -0.58 2.60 -1.52
C VAL A 49 -1.18 1.25 -1.15
N VAL A 50 -0.39 0.31 -0.64
CA VAL A 50 -0.87 -1.04 -0.26
C VAL A 50 -2.10 -1.01 0.67
N PRO A 51 -2.14 -0.23 1.77
CA PRO A 51 -3.33 -0.18 2.62
C PRO A 51 -4.54 0.46 1.93
N GLN A 52 -4.34 1.37 0.98
CA GLN A 52 -5.44 1.93 0.19
C GLN A 52 -6.05 0.88 -0.74
N ILE A 53 -5.21 0.06 -1.38
CA ILE A 53 -5.69 -1.08 -2.20
C ILE A 53 -6.46 -2.07 -1.32
N GLN A 54 -5.93 -2.42 -0.14
CA GLN A 54 -6.59 -3.32 0.80
C GLN A 54 -7.95 -2.78 1.28
N LYS A 55 -8.11 -1.46 1.37
CA LYS A 55 -9.40 -0.83 1.71
C LYS A 55 -10.42 -0.93 0.58
N VAL A 56 -10.00 -0.78 -0.67
CA VAL A 56 -10.89 -0.77 -1.85
C VAL A 56 -11.22 -2.17 -2.34
N ALA A 57 -10.30 -3.13 -2.19
CA ALA A 57 -10.45 -4.48 -2.71
C ALA A 57 -11.76 -5.19 -2.28
N PRO A 58 -12.20 -5.14 -1.02
CA PRO A 58 -13.45 -5.80 -0.61
C PRO A 58 -14.69 -5.23 -1.31
N GLU A 59 -14.75 -3.91 -1.51
CA GLU A 59 -15.86 -3.25 -2.18
C GLU A 59 -15.93 -3.64 -3.67
N VAL A 60 -14.77 -3.69 -4.34
CA VAL A 60 -14.68 -4.13 -5.73
C VAL A 60 -15.09 -5.60 -5.87
N ILE A 61 -14.59 -6.48 -5.00
CA ILE A 61 -14.94 -7.91 -5.00
C ILE A 61 -16.44 -8.08 -4.78
N ARG A 62 -17.01 -7.34 -3.83
CA ARG A 62 -18.46 -7.35 -3.59
C ARG A 62 -19.24 -6.91 -4.82
N GLY A 63 -18.85 -5.82 -5.47
CA GLY A 63 -19.51 -5.37 -6.70
C GLY A 63 -19.47 -6.40 -7.83
N VAL A 64 -18.34 -7.12 -7.98
CA VAL A 64 -18.23 -8.21 -8.96
C VAL A 64 -19.15 -9.38 -8.62
N ILE A 65 -19.25 -9.74 -7.34
CA ILE A 65 -20.19 -10.79 -6.88
C ILE A 65 -21.62 -10.37 -7.17
N ASP A 66 -22.02 -9.14 -6.82
CA ASP A 66 -23.38 -8.63 -7.05
C ASP A 66 -23.75 -8.67 -8.54
N ASP A 67 -22.80 -8.35 -9.43
CA ASP A 67 -22.98 -8.47 -10.88
C ASP A 67 -23.18 -9.91 -11.35
N PHE A 68 -22.44 -10.87 -10.77
CA PHE A 68 -22.63 -12.29 -11.09
C PHE A 68 -23.97 -12.80 -10.58
N GLU A 69 -24.40 -12.41 -9.38
CA GLU A 69 -25.72 -12.78 -8.85
C GLU A 69 -26.84 -12.27 -9.75
N LYS A 70 -26.76 -11.01 -10.20
CA LYS A 70 -27.73 -10.43 -11.13
C LYS A 70 -27.78 -11.17 -12.47
N ARG A 71 -26.63 -11.58 -13.00
CA ARG A 71 -26.55 -12.38 -14.23
C ARG A 71 -27.10 -13.79 -14.04
N ALA A 72 -26.82 -14.43 -12.90
CA ALA A 72 -27.35 -15.75 -12.56
C ALA A 72 -28.89 -15.73 -12.49
N LEU A 73 -29.47 -14.72 -11.84
CA LEU A 73 -30.93 -14.49 -11.84
C LEU A 73 -31.49 -14.36 -13.25
N THR A 74 -30.82 -13.56 -14.10
CA THR A 74 -31.26 -13.34 -15.49
C THR A 74 -31.19 -14.63 -16.32
N ALA A 75 -30.21 -15.49 -16.04
CA ALA A 75 -30.04 -16.79 -16.70
C ALA A 75 -30.93 -17.90 -16.10
N GLY A 76 -31.79 -17.60 -15.11
CA GLY A 76 -32.62 -18.59 -14.43
C GLY A 76 -31.82 -19.62 -13.64
N THR A 77 -30.59 -19.27 -13.23
CA THR A 77 -29.69 -20.14 -12.45
C THR A 77 -29.78 -19.80 -10.96
N VAL A 78 -29.46 -20.78 -10.10
CA VAL A 78 -29.44 -20.60 -8.64
C VAL A 78 -28.34 -19.63 -8.24
N THR A 79 -28.72 -18.57 -7.51
CA THR A 79 -27.83 -17.57 -6.91
C THR A 79 -27.15 -18.09 -5.64
N ARG A 80 -26.00 -17.53 -5.26
CA ARG A 80 -25.39 -17.86 -3.95
C ARG A 80 -26.39 -17.57 -2.83
N ASP A 81 -27.00 -16.38 -2.87
CA ASP A 81 -27.95 -15.94 -1.84
C ASP A 81 -29.17 -16.84 -1.77
N GLY A 82 -29.64 -17.32 -2.94
CA GLY A 82 -30.73 -18.27 -3.01
C GLY A 82 -30.35 -19.63 -2.42
N LEU A 83 -29.15 -20.13 -2.71
CA LEU A 83 -28.65 -21.37 -2.15
C LEU A 83 -28.44 -21.27 -0.63
N GLU A 84 -27.87 -20.16 -0.16
CA GLU A 84 -27.65 -19.90 1.25
C GLU A 84 -28.97 -19.80 2.03
N ALA A 85 -29.97 -19.11 1.48
CA ALA A 85 -31.31 -19.05 2.06
C ALA A 85 -31.97 -20.43 2.14
N LEU A 86 -31.79 -21.28 1.11
CA LEU A 86 -32.31 -22.65 1.12
C LEU A 86 -31.61 -23.51 2.18
N ILE A 87 -30.29 -23.41 2.31
CA ILE A 87 -29.53 -24.12 3.34
C ILE A 87 -29.97 -23.68 4.73
N SER A 88 -30.05 -22.36 4.99
CA SER A 88 -30.52 -21.81 6.26
C SER A 88 -31.94 -22.29 6.58
N GLY A 89 -32.85 -22.26 5.61
CA GLY A 89 -34.21 -22.77 5.79
C GLY A 89 -34.27 -24.28 6.05
N CYS A 90 -33.34 -25.07 5.49
CA CYS A 90 -33.21 -26.50 5.79
C CYS A 90 -32.70 -26.73 7.21
N ILE A 91 -31.74 -25.94 7.68
CA ILE A 91 -31.18 -26.01 9.04
C ILE A 91 -32.21 -25.58 10.09
N GLU A 92 -32.96 -24.51 9.84
CA GLU A 92 -34.06 -24.07 10.71
C GLU A 92 -35.12 -25.18 10.86
N LYS A 93 -35.47 -25.85 9.75
CA LYS A 93 -36.44 -26.95 9.76
C LYS A 93 -35.93 -28.21 10.44
N SER A 94 -34.61 -28.43 10.49
CA SER A 94 -34.03 -29.58 11.19
C SER A 94 -33.90 -29.37 12.70
N GLY A 95 -34.31 -28.20 13.22
CA GLY A 95 -34.30 -27.89 14.65
C GLY A 95 -32.89 -27.86 15.25
N SER A 96 -31.85 -27.63 14.43
CA SER A 96 -30.44 -27.69 14.83
C SER A 96 -29.87 -26.33 15.26
N ILE A 97 -30.74 -25.37 15.57
CA ILE A 97 -30.38 -24.07 16.13
C ILE A 97 -30.75 -24.12 17.62
N ASP A 98 -29.85 -24.69 18.43
CA ASP A 98 -29.77 -24.52 19.89
C ASP A 98 -28.53 -23.67 20.22
#